data_AF-A0A453GGX1-F1
#
_entry.id   AF-A0A453GGX1-F1
#
_cell.length_a   1.000
_cell.length_b   1.000
_cell.length_c   1.000
_cell.angle_alpha   90.00
_cell.angle_beta   90.00
_cell.angle_gamma   90.00
#
_symmetry.space_group_name_H-M   'P 1'
#
loop_
_entity.id
_entity.type
_entity.pdbx_description
1 polymer ?
#
loop_
_entity_poly.entity_id
_entity_poly.type
_entity_poly.pdbx_seq_one_letter_code
_entity_poly.pdbx_strand_id
1 'polypeptide(L)'
;GSGGGGGDHFILVHGLGHGAWCWYKLVPMLRAAGHRVTALDMAASGAHPARMDEVPSFEEYSRPLLDAVAAAPVGERLVLVGHSLGGLNIALAMERLPRKVAAAVFLDACMPCVGRHMGVTMEEGSKTVRSKLS
;
A
#
# COMPACT_ATOMS: atom_id res chain seq x y z
N GLY A 1 -24.51 -18.05 5.59
CA GLY A 1 -24.89 -17.51 6.91
C GLY A 1 -24.57 -16.03 6.92
N SER A 2 -25.52 -15.20 7.33
CA SER A 2 -25.65 -13.76 7.05
C SER A 2 -24.54 -12.83 7.58
N GLY A 3 -24.33 -11.73 6.86
CA GLY A 3 -23.70 -10.47 7.33
C GLY A 3 -23.13 -9.68 6.14
N GLY A 4 -23.53 -8.47 5.75
CA GLY A 4 -24.50 -7.50 6.25
C GLY A 4 -24.12 -6.13 5.66
N GLY A 5 -24.86 -5.63 4.68
CA GLY A 5 -25.10 -4.20 4.38
C GLY A 5 -23.98 -3.14 4.28
N GLY A 6 -22.68 -3.42 4.25
CA GLY A 6 -21.64 -2.37 4.21
C GLY A 6 -20.52 -2.65 3.21
N GLY A 7 -20.08 -1.64 2.48
CA GLY A 7 -19.02 -1.76 1.47
C GLY A 7 -17.64 -2.12 2.06
N ASP A 8 -16.76 -2.61 1.20
CA ASP A 8 -15.38 -2.98 1.54
C ASP A 8 -14.57 -1.84 2.21
N HIS A 9 -13.51 -2.23 2.93
CA HIS A 9 -12.56 -1.29 3.51
C HIS A 9 -11.27 -1.26 2.69
N PHE A 10 -11.02 -0.13 2.04
CA PHE A 10 -9.83 0.14 1.25
C PHE A 10 -8.74 0.81 2.08
N ILE A 11 -7.51 0.29 1.97
CA ILE A 11 -6.30 0.96 2.43
C ILE A 11 -5.51 1.43 1.21
N LEU A 12 -5.29 2.74 1.09
CA LEU A 12 -4.60 3.36 -0.04
C LEU A 12 -3.16 3.74 0.36
N VAL A 13 -2.18 3.26 -0.41
CA VAL A 13 -0.75 3.40 -0.15
C VAL A 13 -0.08 4.12 -1.31
N HIS A 14 0.50 5.28 -1.01
CA HIS A 14 1.14 6.15 -2.01
C HIS A 14 2.49 5.60 -2.51
N GLY A 15 2.99 6.19 -3.59
CA GLY A 15 4.33 5.93 -4.14
C GLY A 15 5.40 6.85 -3.54
N LEU A 16 6.66 6.70 -3.97
CA LEU A 16 7.77 7.53 -3.50
C LEU A 16 7.50 9.03 -3.77
N GLY A 17 7.91 9.90 -2.85
CA GLY A 17 7.76 11.36 -2.98
C GLY A 17 6.32 11.88 -2.79
N HIS A 18 5.39 11.03 -2.39
CA HIS A 18 3.99 11.38 -2.15
C HIS A 18 3.59 11.16 -0.68
N GLY A 19 2.32 11.41 -0.39
CA GLY A 19 1.65 11.08 0.87
C GLY A 19 0.19 10.71 0.60
N ALA A 20 -0.59 10.46 1.65
CA ALA A 20 -2.02 10.18 1.61
C ALA A 20 -2.81 11.22 0.79
N TRP A 21 -2.33 12.47 0.76
CA TRP A 21 -2.92 13.57 0.00
C TRP A 21 -3.07 13.27 -1.50
N CYS A 22 -2.26 12.39 -2.10
CA CYS A 22 -2.38 12.08 -3.53
C CYS A 22 -3.72 11.40 -3.87
N TRP A 23 -4.38 10.81 -2.88
CA TRP A 23 -5.65 10.10 -3.05
C TRP A 23 -6.89 10.99 -2.89
N TYR A 24 -6.73 12.33 -2.78
CA TYR A 24 -7.82 13.25 -2.45
C TYR A 24 -9.06 13.16 -3.37
N LYS A 25 -8.89 12.76 -4.64
CA LYS A 25 -10.01 12.53 -5.56
C LYS A 25 -10.65 11.15 -5.42
N LEU A 26 -9.85 10.11 -5.17
CA LEU A 26 -10.33 8.74 -5.13
C LEU A 26 -11.08 8.42 -3.84
N VAL A 27 -10.60 8.95 -2.70
CA VAL A 27 -11.23 8.76 -1.38
C VAL A 27 -12.71 9.14 -1.38
N PRO A 28 -13.14 10.36 -1.80
CA PRO A 28 -14.55 10.71 -1.81
C PRO A 28 -15.38 9.87 -2.77
N MET A 29 -14.83 9.46 -3.93
CA MET A 29 -15.53 8.59 -4.87
C MET A 29 -15.84 7.21 -4.29
N LEU A 30 -14.85 6.56 -3.68
CA LEU A 30 -15.02 5.26 -3.04
C LEU A 30 -16.00 5.35 -1.85
N ARG A 31 -15.90 6.42 -1.05
CA ARG A 31 -16.85 6.67 0.05
C ARG A 31 -18.28 6.88 -0.45
N ALA A 32 -18.46 7.63 -1.55
CA ALA A 32 -19.77 7.84 -2.17
C ALA A 32 -20.38 6.54 -2.70
N ALA A 33 -19.55 5.57 -3.10
CA ALA A 33 -19.97 4.21 -3.47
C ALA A 33 -20.27 3.30 -2.26
N GLY A 34 -20.18 3.80 -1.03
CA GLY A 34 -20.53 3.07 0.19
C GLY A 34 -19.37 2.31 0.85
N HIS A 35 -18.13 2.56 0.42
CA HIS A 35 -16.94 1.91 0.97
C HIS A 35 -16.30 2.71 2.11
N ARG A 36 -15.62 2.00 3.02
CA ARG A 36 -14.68 2.62 3.98
C ARG A 36 -13.33 2.80 3.31
N VAL A 37 -12.67 3.93 3.58
CA VAL A 37 -11.39 4.25 2.93
C VAL A 37 -10.46 4.93 3.91
N THR A 38 -9.26 4.36 4.04
CA THR A 38 -8.14 4.90 4.81
C THR A 38 -6.97 5.11 3.85
N ALA A 39 -6.56 6.36 3.66
CA ALA A 39 -5.32 6.69 2.96
C ALA A 39 -4.23 6.94 4.00
N LEU A 40 -3.08 6.30 3.84
CA LEU A 40 -2.00 6.34 4.83
C LEU A 40 -0.81 7.13 4.30
N ASP A 41 -0.16 7.87 5.20
CA ASP A 41 1.21 8.32 5.03
C ASP A 41 2.14 7.21 5.53
N MET A 42 3.08 6.76 4.69
CA MET A 42 4.17 5.89 5.14
C MET A 42 5.14 6.66 6.05
N ALA A 43 6.01 5.96 6.77
CA ALA A 43 6.93 6.63 7.67
C ALA A 43 7.81 7.63 6.90
N ALA A 44 7.99 8.82 7.46
CA ALA A 44 8.69 9.96 6.87
C ALA A 44 8.16 10.44 5.51
N SER A 45 6.89 10.16 5.20
CA SER A 45 6.20 10.64 4.01
C SER A 45 4.99 11.50 4.37
N GLY A 46 4.57 12.37 3.44
CA GLY A 46 3.40 13.23 3.62
C GLY A 46 3.46 14.04 4.93
N ALA A 47 2.49 13.83 5.82
CA ALA A 47 2.41 14.49 7.11
C ALA A 47 2.98 13.65 8.29
N HIS A 48 3.61 12.50 8.02
CA HIS A 48 4.21 11.67 9.06
C HIS A 48 5.36 12.42 9.74
N PRO A 49 5.47 12.41 11.10
CA PRO A 49 6.43 13.25 11.82
C PRO A 49 7.88 12.78 11.73
N ALA A 50 8.10 11.48 11.53
CA ALA A 50 9.45 10.92 11.40
C ALA A 50 10.23 11.54 10.24
N ARG A 51 11.54 11.62 10.39
CA ARG A 51 12.46 12.04 9.32
C ARG A 51 13.02 10.83 8.57
N MET A 52 13.52 11.05 7.35
CA MET A 52 14.01 9.93 6.54
C MET A 52 15.23 9.22 7.12
N ASP A 53 16.08 9.94 7.85
CA ASP A 53 17.23 9.41 8.58
C ASP A 53 16.84 8.59 9.82
N GLU A 54 15.59 8.70 10.28
CA GLU A 54 15.03 7.93 11.40
C GLU A 54 14.34 6.63 10.96
N VAL A 55 14.28 6.36 9.65
CA VAL A 55 13.59 5.18 9.07
C VAL A 55 14.63 4.31 8.34
N PRO A 56 15.34 3.42 9.06
CA PRO A 56 16.50 2.69 8.52
C PRO A 56 16.14 1.50 7.64
N SER A 57 14.89 1.07 7.61
CA SER A 57 14.48 -0.13 6.87
C SER A 57 13.16 0.03 6.13
N PHE A 58 12.96 -0.80 5.11
CA PHE A 58 11.71 -0.82 4.35
C PHE A 58 10.50 -1.30 5.19
N GLU A 59 10.75 -2.18 6.16
CA GLU A 59 9.72 -2.63 7.09
C GLU A 59 9.29 -1.49 8.03
N GLU A 60 10.24 -0.70 8.55
CA GLU A 60 9.93 0.50 9.33
C GLU A 60 9.27 1.60 8.50
N TYR A 61 9.68 1.76 7.23
CA TYR A 61 8.98 2.62 6.28
C TYR A 61 7.52 2.22 6.10
N SER A 62 7.26 0.90 6.05
CA SER A 62 5.92 0.32 5.89
C SER A 62 5.13 0.21 7.20
N ARG A 63 5.68 0.63 8.33
CA ARG A 63 5.09 0.43 9.65
C ARG A 63 3.65 0.97 9.77
N PRO A 64 3.31 2.19 9.29
CA PRO A 64 1.94 2.68 9.34
C PRO A 64 0.92 1.77 8.64
N LEU A 65 1.32 1.16 7.50
CA LEU A 65 0.49 0.17 6.80
C LEU A 65 0.33 -1.11 7.62
N LEU A 66 1.43 -1.67 8.12
CA LEU A 66 1.41 -2.92 8.87
C LEU A 66 0.56 -2.81 10.14
N ASP A 67 0.70 -1.70 10.88
CA ASP A 67 -0.09 -1.42 12.08
C ASP A 67 -1.57 -1.24 11.75
N ALA A 68 -1.91 -0.52 10.67
CA ALA A 68 -3.30 -0.35 10.23
C ALA A 68 -3.96 -1.68 9.83
N VAL A 69 -3.23 -2.56 9.12
CA VAL A 69 -3.75 -3.88 8.72
C VAL A 69 -3.89 -4.81 9.94
N ALA A 70 -2.94 -4.77 10.88
CA ALA A 70 -3.00 -5.55 12.11
C ALA A 70 -4.17 -5.12 13.02
N ALA A 71 -4.45 -3.82 13.08
CA ALA A 71 -5.52 -3.23 13.89
C ALA A 71 -6.94 -3.49 13.35
N ALA A 72 -7.09 -4.03 12.13
CA ALA A 72 -8.40 -4.38 11.61
C ALA A 72 -9.14 -5.35 12.55
N PRO A 73 -10.47 -5.23 12.72
CA PRO A 73 -11.26 -6.14 13.55
C PRO A 73 -11.05 -7.62 13.21
N VAL A 74 -11.36 -8.49 14.18
CA VAL A 74 -11.35 -9.94 13.95
C VAL A 74 -12.41 -10.28 12.90
N GLY A 75 -12.02 -11.07 11.89
CA GLY A 75 -12.89 -11.43 10.76
C GLY A 75 -12.96 -10.40 9.64
N GLU A 76 -12.49 -9.17 9.85
CA GLU A 76 -12.41 -8.16 8.79
C GLU A 76 -11.19 -8.42 7.89
N ARG A 77 -11.40 -8.35 6.57
CA ARG A 77 -10.35 -8.41 5.55
C ARG A 77 -10.38 -7.13 4.71
N LEU A 78 -9.21 -6.59 4.41
CA LEU A 78 -9.01 -5.28 3.79
C LEU A 78 -8.64 -5.42 2.30
N VAL A 79 -9.04 -4.43 1.49
CA VAL A 79 -8.55 -4.28 0.12
C VAL A 79 -7.37 -3.31 0.14
N LEU A 80 -6.18 -3.80 -0.20
CA LEU A 80 -4.97 -2.97 -0.24
C LEU A 80 -4.75 -2.43 -1.66
N VAL A 81 -4.52 -1.14 -1.81
CA VAL A 81 -4.23 -0.49 -3.10
C VAL A 81 -2.89 0.24 -2.98
N GLY A 82 -1.91 -0.17 -3.79
CA GLY A 82 -0.57 0.40 -3.80
C GLY A 82 -0.29 1.05 -5.14
N HIS A 83 0.20 2.30 -5.12
CA HIS A 83 0.64 3.02 -6.32
C HIS A 83 2.17 3.07 -6.40
N SER A 84 2.75 2.81 -7.58
CA SER A 84 4.21 2.87 -7.79
C SER A 84 4.98 2.04 -6.74
N LEU A 85 5.89 2.66 -5.97
CA LEU A 85 6.61 2.00 -4.88
C LEU A 85 5.68 1.37 -3.82
N GLY A 86 4.48 1.93 -3.63
CA GLY A 86 3.46 1.41 -2.72
C GLY A 86 3.04 -0.03 -3.00
N GLY A 87 3.29 -0.53 -4.22
CA GLY A 87 3.15 -1.96 -4.55
C GLY A 87 4.01 -2.87 -3.67
N LEU A 88 5.24 -2.46 -3.38
CA LEU A 88 6.14 -3.22 -2.50
C LEU A 88 5.62 -3.25 -1.06
N ASN A 89 5.06 -2.13 -0.59
CA ASN A 89 4.52 -2.01 0.77
C ASN A 89 3.32 -2.96 0.95
N ILE A 90 2.38 -2.98 0.00
CA ILE A 90 1.23 -3.88 0.09
C ILE A 90 1.62 -5.35 -0.07
N ALA A 91 2.66 -5.67 -0.85
CA ALA A 91 3.17 -7.02 -0.96
C ALA A 91 3.78 -7.51 0.37
N LEU A 92 4.53 -6.65 1.07
CA LEU A 92 5.02 -6.94 2.42
C LEU A 92 3.86 -7.18 3.39
N ALA A 93 2.80 -6.36 3.34
CA ALA A 93 1.62 -6.55 4.19
C ALA A 93 0.89 -7.87 3.88
N MET A 94 0.79 -8.27 2.61
CA MET A 94 0.23 -9.57 2.21
C MET A 94 1.04 -10.74 2.77
N GLU A 95 2.37 -10.64 2.77
CA GLU A 95 3.25 -11.68 3.29
C GLU A 95 3.15 -11.79 4.82
N ARG A 96 3.15 -10.65 5.53
CA ARG A 96 3.12 -10.61 6.99
C ARG A 96 1.73 -10.92 7.57
N LEU A 97 0.67 -10.47 6.92
CA LEU A 97 -0.71 -10.49 7.43
C LEU A 97 -1.72 -11.08 6.41
N PRO A 98 -1.45 -12.26 5.80
CA PRO A 98 -2.24 -12.78 4.68
C PRO A 98 -3.72 -12.98 5.01
N ARG A 99 -4.03 -13.32 6.27
CA ARG A 99 -5.42 -13.53 6.72
C ARG A 99 -6.23 -12.23 6.85
N LYS A 100 -5.58 -11.07 6.82
CA LYS A 100 -6.20 -9.74 6.93
C LYS A 100 -6.42 -9.07 5.57
N VAL A 101 -5.91 -9.64 4.48
CA VAL A 101 -6.01 -9.05 3.14
C VAL A 101 -7.06 -9.80 2.33
N ALA A 102 -8.12 -9.12 1.88
CA ALA A 102 -9.15 -9.65 0.99
C ALA A 102 -8.66 -9.70 -0.46
N ALA A 103 -8.05 -8.59 -0.89
CA ALA A 103 -7.50 -8.40 -2.23
C ALA A 103 -6.37 -7.37 -2.20
N ALA A 104 -5.51 -7.40 -3.21
CA ALA A 104 -4.44 -6.45 -3.42
C ALA A 104 -4.49 -5.91 -4.86
N VAL A 105 -4.38 -4.59 -5.00
CA VAL A 105 -4.43 -3.86 -6.28
C VAL A 105 -3.13 -3.12 -6.47
N PHE A 106 -2.41 -3.46 -7.53
CA PHE A 106 -1.15 -2.84 -7.93
C PHE A 106 -1.43 -1.82 -9.04
N LEU A 107 -1.56 -0.54 -8.67
CA LEU A 107 -1.90 0.55 -9.59
C LEU A 107 -0.63 1.21 -10.12
N ASP A 108 -0.23 0.87 -11.35
CA ASP A 108 1.05 1.33 -11.93
C ASP A 108 2.22 1.15 -10.95
N ALA A 109 2.29 -0.06 -10.37
CA ALA A 109 3.05 -0.32 -9.16
C ALA A 109 4.07 -1.45 -9.32
N CYS A 110 5.11 -1.42 -8.48
CA CYS A 110 6.08 -2.50 -8.39
C CYS A 110 5.41 -3.73 -7.78
N MET A 111 5.20 -4.77 -8.59
CA MET A 111 4.68 -6.06 -8.13
C MET A 111 5.83 -7.07 -8.03
N PRO A 112 6.14 -7.59 -6.83
CA PRO A 112 7.22 -8.58 -6.69
C PRO A 112 6.95 -9.84 -7.51
N CYS A 113 7.98 -10.37 -8.18
CA CYS A 113 7.90 -11.70 -8.77
C CYS A 113 7.85 -12.77 -7.66
N VAL A 114 6.91 -13.70 -7.78
CA VAL A 114 6.78 -14.81 -6.83
C VAL A 114 8.10 -15.60 -6.75
N GLY A 115 8.58 -15.83 -5.53
CA GLY A 115 9.80 -16.60 -5.27
C GLY A 115 11.11 -15.84 -5.54
N ARG A 116 11.07 -14.53 -5.81
CA ARG A 116 12.26 -13.68 -6.02
C ARG A 116 12.33 -12.60 -4.94
N HIS A 117 13.56 -12.19 -4.62
CA HIS A 117 13.77 -11.08 -3.70
C HIS A 117 13.16 -9.78 -4.25
N MET A 118 12.49 -9.02 -3.38
CA MET A 118 11.71 -7.83 -3.76
C MET A 118 12.53 -6.79 -4.55
N GLY A 119 13.81 -6.64 -4.22
CA GLY A 119 14.75 -5.74 -4.90
C GLY A 119 14.96 -6.00 -6.40
N VAL A 120 14.71 -7.22 -6.87
CA VAL A 120 14.83 -7.58 -8.30
C VAL A 120 13.88 -6.74 -9.15
N THR A 121 12.65 -6.52 -8.67
CA THR A 121 11.62 -5.75 -9.38
C THR A 121 12.03 -4.29 -9.58
N MET A 122 12.67 -3.68 -8.57
CA MET A 122 13.17 -2.30 -8.65
C MET A 122 14.32 -2.16 -9.64
N GLU A 123 15.20 -3.17 -9.69
CA GLU A 123 16.32 -3.20 -10.62
C GLU A 123 15.85 -3.37 -12.07
N GLU A 124 14.88 -4.27 -12.32
CA GLU A 124 14.29 -4.48 -13.65
C GLU A 124 13.55 -3.23 -14.14
N GLY A 125 12.72 -2.61 -13.28
CA GLY A 125 12.04 -1.35 -13.62
C GLY A 125 13.02 -0.23 -13.99
N SER A 126 14.12 -0.10 -13.23
CA SER A 126 15.17 0.87 -13.51
C SER A 126 15.87 0.63 -14.85
N LYS A 127 16.10 -0.64 -15.23
CA LYS A 127 16.70 -1.02 -16.52
C LYS A 127 15.76 -0.67 -17.69
N THR A 128 14.47 -0.95 -17.56
CA THR A 128 13.46 -0.64 -18.60
C THR A 128 13.29 0.85 -18.83
N VAL A 129 13.35 1.68 -17.78
CA VAL A 129 13.30 3.14 -17.93
C VAL A 129 14.54 3.65 -18.67
N ARG A 130 15.73 3.18 -18.30
CA ARG A 130 16.98 3.57 -18.97
C ARG A 130 16.98 3.18 -20.45
N SER A 131 16.49 1.99 -20.80
CA SER A 131 16.45 1.53 -22.19
C SER A 131 15.47 2.28 -23.08
N LYS A 132 14.50 3.01 -22.51
CA LYS A 132 13.55 3.86 -23.25
C LYS A 132 14.05 5.30 -23.44
N LEU A 133 15.09 5.68 -22.69
CA LEU A 133 15.69 7.01 -22.73
C LEU A 133 17.00 7.04 -23.55
N SER A 134 17.47 5.86 -24.00
CA SER A 134 18.58 5.68 -24.96
C SER A 134 18.03 5.46 -26.36
#